data_AF-A0A964BMS1-F1
#
_entry.id   AF-A0A964BMS1-F1
#
_cell.length_a   1.000
_cell.length_b   1.000
_cell.length_c   1.000
_cell.angle_alpha   90.00
_cell.angle_beta   90.00
_cell.angle_gamma   90.00
#
_symmetry.space_group_name_H-M   'P 1'
#
loop_
_entity.id
_entity.type
_entity.pdbx_description
1 polymer ?
#
loop_
_entity_poly.entity_id
_entity_poly.type
_entity_poly.pdbx_seq_one_letter_code
_entity_poly.pdbx_strand_id
1 'polypeptide(L)' 'MENYNMAIALSIIFCLTPILLAIHLGVKKNESREYKKRLGYIYGGFWAIAFLGYGWLFFN' A
#
# COMPACT_ATOMS: atom_id res chain seq x y z
N MET A 1 -23.37 1.96 -7.36
CA MET A 1 -22.30 2.87 -7.88
C MET A 1 -21.21 3.13 -6.85
N GLU A 2 -21.52 3.33 -5.56
CA GLU A 2 -20.51 3.63 -4.52
C GLU A 2 -19.46 2.53 -4.30
N ASN A 3 -19.87 1.26 -4.24
CA ASN A 3 -18.94 0.12 -4.07
C ASN A 3 -17.92 0.01 -5.21
N TYR A 4 -18.30 0.43 -6.43
CA TYR A 4 -17.42 0.38 -7.60
C TYR A 4 -16.30 1.42 -7.48
N ASN A 5 -16.65 2.65 -7.06
CA ASN A 5 -15.66 3.70 -6.81
C ASN A 5 -14.71 3.33 -5.67
N MET A 6 -15.23 2.70 -4.62
CA MET A 6 -14.43 2.22 -3.49
C MET A 6 -13.47 1.08 -3.90
N ALA A 7 -13.94 0.12 -4.69
CA ALA A 7 -13.11 -0.97 -5.23
C ALA A 7 -12.00 -0.43 -6.15
N ILE A 8 -12.31 0.56 -7.00
CA ILE A 8 -11.32 1.24 -7.86
C ILE A 8 -10.26 1.93 -6.99
N ALA A 9 -10.67 2.71 -6.00
CA ALA A 9 -9.75 3.41 -5.10
C ALA A 9 -8.83 2.44 -4.35
N LEU A 10 -9.38 1.36 -3.79
CA LEU A 10 -8.60 0.32 -3.10
C LEU A 10 -7.63 -0.40 -4.04
N SER A 11 -8.04 -0.70 -5.27
CA SER A 11 -7.17 -1.31 -6.29
C SER A 11 -5.99 -0.39 -6.64
N ILE A 12 -6.26 0.90 -6.80
CA ILE A 12 -5.23 1.91 -7.09
C ILE A 12 -4.25 2.01 -5.92
N ILE A 13 -4.75 2.12 -4.68
CA ILE A 13 -3.90 2.18 -3.47
C ILE A 13 -3.07 0.90 -3.34
N PHE A 14 -3.67 -0.27 -3.53
CA PHE A 14 -3.00 -1.56 -3.48
C PHE A 14 -1.87 -1.67 -4.50
N CYS A 15 -2.07 -1.17 -5.72
CA CYS A 15 -1.03 -1.18 -6.76
C CYS A 15 0.05 -0.11 -6.53
N LEU A 16 -0.34 1.10 -6.10
CA LEU A 16 0.58 2.23 -5.92
C LEU A 16 1.46 2.12 -4.68
N THR A 17 0.97 1.52 -3.59
CA THR A 17 1.72 1.43 -2.33
C THR A 17 3.09 0.77 -2.47
N PRO A 18 3.25 -0.41 -3.12
CA PRO A 18 4.57 -1.01 -3.34
C PRO A 18 5.44 -0.20 -4.30
N ILE A 19 4.85 0.46 -5.31
CA ILE A 19 5.58 1.32 -6.26
C ILE A 19 6.17 2.53 -5.53
N LEU A 20 5.36 3.23 -4.73
CA LEU A 20 5.80 4.35 -3.91
C LEU A 20 6.86 3.93 -2.90
N LEU A 21 6.71 2.77 -2.25
CA LEU A 21 7.72 2.23 -1.35
C LEU A 21 9.04 1.98 -2.08
N ALA A 22 9.01 1.37 -3.26
CA ALA A 22 10.20 1.08 -4.05
C ALA A 22 10.92 2.37 -4.48
N ILE A 23 10.16 3.37 -4.95
CA ILE A 23 10.71 4.70 -5.31
C ILE A 23 11.32 5.37 -4.08
N HIS A 24 10.60 5.38 -2.95
CA HIS A 24 11.07 6.02 -1.72
C HIS A 24 12.37 5.37 -1.23
N LEU A 25 12.45 4.03 -1.23
CA LEU A 25 13.67 3.30 -0.88
C LEU A 25 14.81 3.52 -1.89
N GLY A 26 14.49 3.67 -3.17
CA GLY A 26 15.46 3.94 -4.24
C GLY A 26 16.08 5.33 -4.14
N VAL A 27 15.26 6.36 -3.83
CA VAL A 27 15.72 7.74 -3.61
C VAL A 27 16.53 7.84 -2.31
N LYS A 28 16.04 7.21 -1.24
CA LYS A 28 16.69 7.23 0.08
C LYS A 28 17.65 6.05 0.30
N LYS A 29 18.50 5.79 -0.69
CA LYS A 29 19.41 4.63 -0.71
C LYS A 29 20.44 4.66 0.44
N ASN A 30 20.82 5.84 0.93
CA ASN A 30 21.81 6.02 2.00
C ASN A 30 21.24 6.02 3.43
N GLU A 31 19.92 5.90 3.61
CA GLU A 31 19.33 5.84 4.95
C GLU A 31 19.63 4.53 5.67
N SER A 32 19.53 4.58 7.01
CA SER A 32 19.78 3.45 7.87
C SER A 32 18.86 2.26 7.58
N ARG A 33 19.36 1.05 7.82
CA ARG A 33 18.60 -0.19 7.61
C ARG A 33 17.34 -0.25 8.49
N GLU A 34 17.38 0.32 9.69
CA GLU A 34 16.21 0.45 10.55
C GLU A 34 15.15 1.38 9.97
N TYR A 35 15.55 2.54 9.44
CA TYR A 35 14.62 3.47 8.79
C TYR A 35 13.88 2.82 7.63
N LYS A 36 14.59 2.06 6.79
CA LYS A 36 14.01 1.29 5.67
C LYS A 36 13.04 0.21 6.14
N LYS A 37 13.36 -0.51 7.22
CA LYS A 37 12.43 -1.49 7.82
C LYS A 37 11.15 -0.80 8.32
N ARG A 38 11.30 0.32 9.02
CA ARG A 38 10.16 1.10 9.56
C ARG A 38 9.25 1.60 8.44
N LEU A 39 9.83 2.11 7.36
CA LEU A 39 9.10 2.45 6.13
C LEU A 39 8.37 1.23 5.55
N GLY A 40 9.07 0.10 5.40
CA GLY A 40 8.46 -1.15 4.93
C GLY A 40 7.23 -1.56 5.75
N TYR A 41 7.26 -1.42 7.08
CA TYR A 41 6.11 -1.70 7.94
C TYR A 41 4.95 -0.71 7.72
N ILE A 42 5.23 0.58 7.55
CA ILE A 42 4.18 1.59 7.31
C ILE A 42 3.50 1.31 5.97
N TYR A 43 4.27 1.18 4.89
CA TYR A 43 3.74 0.91 3.56
C TYR A 43 3.09 -0.48 3.47
N GLY A 44 3.68 -1.50 4.10
CA GLY A 44 3.08 -2.82 4.20
C GLY A 44 1.75 -2.82 4.96
N GLY A 45 1.63 -2.01 6.00
CA GLY A 45 0.37 -1.81 6.73
C GLY A 45 -0.72 -1.20 5.86
N PHE A 46 -0.41 -0.11 5.14
CA PHE A 46 -1.36 0.50 4.18
C PHE A 46 -1.77 -0.48 3.09
N TRP A 47 -0.83 -1.27 2.58
CA TRP A 47 -1.09 -2.28 1.56
C TRP A 47 -2.01 -3.40 2.09
N ALA A 48 -1.78 -3.89 3.31
CA ALA A 48 -2.61 -4.91 3.94
C ALA A 48 -4.04 -4.42 4.21
N ILE A 49 -4.20 -3.17 4.67
CA ILE A 49 -5.52 -2.56 4.87
C ILE A 49 -6.26 -2.43 3.53
N ALA A 50 -5.57 -2.00 2.47
CA ALA A 50 -6.16 -1.92 1.13
C ALA A 50 -6.58 -3.31 0.61
N PHE A 51 -5.77 -4.34 0.85
CA PHE A 51 -6.09 -5.72 0.50
C PHE A 51 -7.31 -6.26 1.25
N LEU A 52 -7.35 -6.07 2.57
CA LEU A 52 -8.47 -6.51 3.41
C LEU A 52 -9.77 -5.76 3.04
N GLY A 53 -9.70 -4.46 2.82
CA GLY A 53 -10.83 -3.67 2.36
C GLY A 53 -11.33 -4.10 0.98
N TYR A 54 -10.41 -4.44 0.07
CA TYR A 54 -10.77 -4.97 -1.25
C TYR A 54 -11.43 -6.35 -1.11
N GLY A 55 -10.85 -7.27 -0.34
CA GLY A 55 -11.42 -8.59 -0.09
C GLY A 55 -12.82 -8.51 0.53
N TRP A 56 -13.02 -7.62 1.51
CA TRP A 56 -14.32 -7.41 2.15
C TRP A 56 -15.42 -7.00 1.16
N LEU A 57 -15.09 -6.20 0.13
CA LEU A 57 -16.04 -5.79 -0.91
C LEU A 57 -16.54 -6.93 -1.81
N PHE A 58 -15.84 -8.08 -1.86
CA PHE A 58 -16.25 -9.25 -2.65
C PHE A 58 -16.84 -10.38 -1.81
N PHE A 59 -16.62 -10.37 -0.49
CA PHE A 59 -17.21 -11.34 0.44
C PHE A 59 -18.60 -10.93 0.94
N ASN A 60 -19.03 -9.69 0.70
CA ASN A 60 -20.34 -9.15 1.03
C ASN A 60 -21.22 -9.01 -0.21
#